data_AF-A0ABD4QA06-F1
#
_entry.id   AF-A0ABD4QA06-F1
#
_cell.length_a   1.000
_cell.length_b   1.000
_cell.length_c   1.000
_cell.angle_alpha   90.00
_cell.angle_beta   90.00
_cell.angle_gamma   90.00
#
_symmetry.space_group_name_H-M   'P 1'
#
loop_
_entity.id
_entity.type
_entity.pdbx_description
1 polymer ?
#
loop_
_entity_poly.entity_id
_entity_poly.type
_entity_poly.pdbx_seq_one_letter_code
_entity_poly.pdbx_strand_id
1 'polypeptide(L)'
;PIYSGRIIWNRVRMVKDPATGKRVSRPNDPSEFRYADVPHLRIIDQTLFDAVQARKEAVGGVHANHAPRNKRVLSGLLKCGGCGGGLV
;
A
#
# COMPACT_ATOMS: atom_id res chain seq x y z
N PRO A 1 6.77 -6.16 -8.50
CA PRO A 1 7.62 -5.04 -8.03
C PRO A 1 9.08 -5.37 -8.23
N ILE A 2 10.00 -4.41 -8.06
CA ILE A 2 11.41 -4.64 -8.39
C ILE A 2 12.00 -5.87 -7.65
N TYR A 3 11.59 -6.08 -6.41
CA TYR A 3 12.02 -7.24 -5.60
C TYR A 3 11.66 -8.59 -6.21
N SER A 4 10.53 -8.69 -6.93
CA SER A 4 10.12 -9.89 -7.68
C SER A 4 10.72 -9.97 -9.09
N GLY A 5 11.59 -9.02 -9.47
CA GLY A 5 12.20 -8.97 -10.80
C GLY A 5 11.28 -8.38 -11.86
N ARG A 6 10.40 -7.44 -11.50
CA ARG A 6 9.53 -6.72 -12.46
C ARG A 6 9.63 -5.22 -12.27
N ILE A 7 10.09 -4.52 -13.30
CA ILE A 7 10.16 -3.05 -13.35
C ILE A 7 8.81 -2.52 -13.85
N ILE A 8 8.31 -1.49 -13.17
CA ILE A 8 7.07 -0.79 -13.54
C ILE A 8 7.35 0.70 -13.58
N TRP A 9 7.09 1.35 -14.72
CA TRP A 9 7.27 2.78 -14.92
C TRP A 9 6.06 3.42 -15.59
N ASN A 10 6.12 4.75 -15.78
CA ASN A 10 5.01 5.56 -16.26
C ASN A 10 3.76 5.52 -15.35
N ARG A 11 3.96 5.39 -14.03
CA ARG A 11 2.86 5.34 -13.04
C ARG A 11 2.22 6.70 -12.79
N VAL A 12 2.98 7.78 -12.99
CA VAL A 12 2.55 9.15 -12.73
C VAL A 12 3.05 10.07 -13.82
N ARG A 13 2.26 11.10 -14.13
CA ARG A 13 2.68 12.23 -14.97
C ARG A 13 2.68 13.51 -14.15
N MET A 14 3.62 14.40 -14.47
CA MET A 14 3.73 15.70 -13.84
C MET A 14 2.97 16.73 -14.67
N VAL A 15 1.93 17.32 -14.11
CA VAL A 15 1.09 18.34 -14.77
C VAL A 15 1.26 19.68 -14.07
N LYS A 16 1.34 20.77 -14.82
CA LYS A 16 1.31 22.12 -14.24
C LYS A 16 -0.14 22.48 -13.94
N ASP A 17 -0.43 22.79 -12.68
CA ASP A 17 -1.73 23.29 -12.27
C ASP A 17 -1.94 24.70 -12.85
N PRO A 18 -3.00 24.92 -13.65
CA PRO A 18 -3.26 26.21 -14.28
C PRO A 18 -3.62 27.32 -13.27
N ALA A 19 -4.18 26.97 -12.11
CA ALA A 19 -4.60 27.93 -11.09
C ALA A 19 -3.44 28.31 -10.15
N THR A 20 -2.62 27.33 -9.75
CA THR A 20 -1.55 27.56 -8.76
C THR A 20 -0.15 27.67 -9.37
N GLY A 21 0.02 27.32 -10.65
CA GLY A 21 1.31 27.27 -11.34
C GLY A 21 2.25 26.15 -10.87
N LYS A 22 1.86 25.37 -9.85
CA LYS A 22 2.68 24.30 -9.27
C LYS A 22 2.66 23.04 -10.13
N ARG A 23 3.72 22.23 -10.05
CA ARG A 23 3.75 20.89 -10.65
C ARG A 23 3.09 19.90 -9.70
N VAL A 24 2.04 19.23 -10.17
CA VAL A 24 1.29 18.22 -9.42
C VAL A 24 1.51 16.86 -10.06
N SER A 25 1.78 15.84 -9.23
CA SER A 25 1.84 14.45 -9.68
C SER A 25 0.42 13.92 -9.84
N ARG A 26 0.07 13.44 -11.04
CA ARG A 26 -1.21 12.78 -11.33
C ARG A 26 -0.96 11.31 -11.65
N PRO A 27 -1.70 10.37 -11.03
CA PRO A 27 -1.61 8.97 -11.42
C PRO A 27 -2.06 8.81 -12.87
N ASN A 28 -1.32 8.02 -13.64
CA ASN A 28 -1.75 7.59 -14.96
C ASN A 28 -2.74 6.42 -14.85
N ASP A 29 -3.48 6.18 -15.92
CA ASP A 29 -4.31 4.98 -16.02
C ASP A 29 -3.41 3.72 -15.96
N PRO A 30 -3.82 2.63 -15.28
CA PRO A 30 -3.05 1.39 -15.26
C PRO A 30 -2.71 0.82 -16.65
N SER A 31 -3.53 1.09 -17.66
CA SER A 31 -3.25 0.71 -19.06
C SER A 31 -2.06 1.44 -19.67
N GLU A 32 -1.71 2.62 -19.15
CA GLU A 32 -0.52 3.37 -19.55
C GLU A 32 0.76 2.90 -18.85
N PHE A 33 0.63 2.04 -17.83
CA PHE A 33 1.78 1.55 -17.08
C PHE A 33 2.63 0.67 -18.00
N ARG A 34 3.94 0.87 -17.89
CA ARG A 34 4.90 0.10 -18.67
C ARG A 34 5.57 -0.91 -17.76
N TYR A 35 5.71 -2.13 -18.26
CA TYR A 35 6.20 -3.28 -17.51
C TYR A 35 7.37 -3.91 -18.26
N ALA A 36 8.39 -4.33 -17.51
CA ALA A 36 9.49 -5.14 -18.02
C ALA A 36 9.87 -6.19 -16.99
N ASP A 37 10.00 -7.43 -17.46
CA ASP A 37 10.45 -8.54 -16.64
C ASP A 37 11.98 -8.60 -16.68
N VAL A 38 12.58 -8.55 -15.50
CA VAL A 38 14.03 -8.56 -15.26
C VAL A 38 14.35 -9.61 -14.18
N PRO A 39 14.16 -10.92 -14.49
CA PRO A 39 14.31 -11.98 -13.50
C PRO A 39 15.72 -12.05 -12.90
N HIS A 40 16.75 -11.59 -13.62
CA HIS A 40 18.13 -11.52 -13.16
C HIS A 40 18.36 -10.48 -12.04
N LEU A 41 17.44 -9.52 -11.85
CA LEU A 41 17.47 -8.54 -10.75
C LEU A 41 16.55 -8.94 -9.58
N ARG A 42 15.95 -10.13 -9.64
CA ARG A 42 15.08 -10.62 -8.57
C ARG A 42 15.89 -10.83 -7.29
N ILE A 43 15.38 -10.29 -6.18
CA ILE A 43 15.99 -10.42 -4.85
C ILE A 43 15.29 -11.51 -4.03
N ILE A 44 13.97 -11.62 -4.19
CA ILE A 44 13.14 -12.60 -3.46
C ILE A 44 12.38 -13.48 -4.42
N ASP A 45 12.16 -14.74 -4.03
CA ASP A 45 11.39 -15.67 -4.83
C ASP A 45 9.94 -15.17 -5.05
N GLN A 46 9.38 -15.53 -6.19
CA GLN A 46 8.03 -15.13 -6.58
C GLN A 46 6.98 -15.65 -5.59
N THR A 47 7.13 -16.89 -5.11
CA THR A 47 6.18 -17.48 -4.16
C THR A 47 6.14 -16.74 -2.83
N LEU A 48 7.31 -16.34 -2.32
CA LEU A 48 7.43 -15.53 -1.11
C LEU A 48 6.83 -14.14 -1.31
N PHE A 49 7.11 -13.52 -2.46
CA PHE A 49 6.57 -12.20 -2.79
C PHE A 49 5.04 -12.22 -2.81
N ASP A 50 4.43 -13.22 -3.44
CA ASP A 50 2.98 -13.36 -3.56
C ASP A 50 2.32 -13.64 -2.20
N ALA A 51 2.92 -14.51 -1.39
CA ALA A 51 2.45 -14.78 -0.02
C ALA A 51 2.41 -13.51 0.85
N VAL A 52 3.42 -12.64 0.73
CA VAL A 52 3.46 -11.37 1.46
C VAL A 52 2.41 -10.39 0.94
N GLN A 53 2.19 -10.28 -0.38
CA GLN A 53 1.12 -9.42 -0.90
C GLN A 53 -0.25 -9.87 -0.42
N ALA A 54 -0.55 -11.17 -0.48
CA ALA A 54 -1.81 -11.72 0.02
C ALA A 54 -2.02 -11.41 1.51
N ARG A 55 -0.97 -11.58 2.34
CA ARG A 55 -1.03 -11.22 3.77
C ARG A 55 -1.26 -9.72 3.97
N LYS A 56 -0.57 -8.88 3.18
CA LYS A 56 -0.74 -7.42 3.25
C LYS A 56 -2.14 -7.00 2.83
N GLU A 57 -2.75 -7.62 1.84
CA GLU A 57 -4.13 -7.34 1.44
C GLU A 57 -5.12 -7.76 2.54
N ALA A 58 -4.92 -8.94 3.12
CA ALA A 58 -5.78 -9.46 4.20
C ALA A 58 -5.73 -8.61 5.49
N VAL A 59 -4.54 -8.10 5.83
CA VAL A 59 -4.33 -7.30 7.06
C VAL A 59 -4.50 -5.79 6.79
N GLY A 60 -4.33 -5.39 5.53
CA GLY A 60 -4.04 -4.01 5.11
C GLY A 60 -5.24 -3.17 4.69
N GLY A 61 -6.46 -3.50 5.10
CA GLY A 61 -7.68 -2.79 4.71
C GLY A 61 -7.69 -1.29 5.04
N VAL A 62 -8.83 -0.62 4.85
CA VAL A 62 -9.00 0.86 4.93
C VAL A 62 -8.41 1.51 6.20
N HIS A 63 -8.19 0.74 7.27
CA HIS A 63 -7.62 1.18 8.56
C HIS A 63 -6.16 0.78 8.82
N ALA A 64 -5.46 0.14 7.88
CA ALA A 64 -4.07 -0.27 8.06
C ALA A 64 -3.07 0.89 7.94
N ASN A 65 -3.54 2.07 7.55
CA ASN A 65 -2.77 3.30 7.61
C ASN A 65 -2.55 3.67 9.07
N HIS A 66 -1.37 3.32 9.58
CA HIS A 66 -0.86 3.84 10.85
C HIS A 66 -1.87 3.71 11.99
N ALA A 67 -2.23 2.49 12.37
CA ALA A 67 -2.68 2.33 13.75
C ALA A 67 -1.52 2.87 14.61
N PRO A 68 -1.68 3.99 15.33
CA PRO A 68 -0.65 4.42 16.24
C PRO A 68 -0.35 3.23 17.15
N ARG A 69 0.92 2.97 17.47
CA ARG A 69 1.21 2.01 18.53
C ARG A 69 0.44 2.49 19.76
N ASN A 70 -0.64 1.78 20.07
CA ASN A 70 -1.49 2.15 21.17
C ASN A 70 -0.61 2.17 22.42
N LYS A 71 -0.67 3.26 23.19
CA LYS A 71 0.13 3.42 24.42
C LYS A 71 -0.12 2.28 25.41
N ARG A 72 -1.25 1.59 25.30
CA ARG A 72 -1.68 0.47 26.13
C ARG A 72 -1.91 -0.76 25.26
N VAL A 73 -1.53 -1.92 25.78
CA VAL A 73 -1.55 -3.22 25.08
C VAL A 73 -2.94 -3.59 24.55
N LEU A 74 -4.02 -3.15 25.21
CA LEU A 74 -5.39 -3.60 24.93
C LEU A 74 -6.28 -2.57 24.22
N SER A 75 -5.78 -1.37 23.90
CA SER A 75 -6.62 -0.35 23.25
C SER A 75 -7.08 -0.83 21.86
N GLY A 76 -8.36 -0.66 21.57
CA GLY A 76 -8.99 -1.10 20.31
C GLY A 76 -9.30 -2.60 20.23
N LEU A 77 -8.91 -3.40 21.23
CA LEU A 77 -9.19 -4.85 21.27
C LEU A 77 -10.37 -5.20 22.18
N LEU A 78 -10.57 -4.43 23.25
CA LEU A 78 -11.58 -4.70 24.26
C LEU A 78 -12.95 -4.11 23.87
N LYS A 79 -14.01 -4.89 24.11
CA LYS A 79 -15.41 -4.48 23.94
C LYS A 79 -16.19 -4.75 25.23
N CYS A 80 -17.15 -3.88 25.55
CA CYS A 80 -18.06 -4.09 26.66
C CYS A 80 -19.01 -5.26 26.34
N GLY A 81 -19.11 -6.25 27.24
CA GLY A 81 -20.03 -7.38 27.09
C GLY A 81 -21.52 -7.01 27.19
N GLY A 82 -21.84 -5.85 27.77
CA GLY A 82 -23.23 -5.37 27.89
C GLY A 82 -23.70 -4.53 26.70
N CYS A 83 -22.90 -3.56 26.27
CA CYS A 83 -23.30 -2.62 25.21
C CYS A 83 -22.53 -2.77 23.88
N GLY A 84 -21.51 -3.62 23.82
CA GLY A 84 -20.69 -3.82 22.62
C GLY A 84 -19.75 -2.66 22.27
N GLY A 85 -19.80 -1.54 23.00
CA GLY A 85 -18.94 -0.38 22.81
C GLY A 85 -17.45 -0.71 23.04
N GLY A 86 -16.58 -0.03 22.30
CA GLY A 86 -15.13 -0.14 22.48
C GLY A 86 -14.69 0.43 23.83
N LEU A 87 -13.86 -0.32 24.55
CA LEU A 87 -13.24 0.15 25.79
C LEU A 87 -11.99 0.97 25.41
N VAL A 88 -11.95 2.24 25.84
CA VAL A 88 -10.87 3.20 25.55
C VAL A 88 -9.85 3.24 26.69
#